data_AF-D8TCD8-F1
#
_entry.id   AF-D8TCD8-F1
#
_cell.length_a   1.000
_cell.length_b   1.000
_cell.length_c   1.000
_cell.angle_alpha   90.00
_cell.angle_beta   90.00
_cell.angle_gamma   90.00
#
_symmetry.space_group_name_H-M   'P 1'
#
loop_
_entity.id
_entity.type
_entity.pdbx_description
1 polymer ?
#
loop_
_entity_poly.entity_id
_entity_poly.type
_entity_poly.pdbx_seq_one_letter_code
_entity_poly.pdbx_strand_id
1 'polypeptide(L)' 'CGDSMEKSRDCELCQVRAAVYCCADEAYLCWKCDSKVHGANFIVARHLRSILCGRCHSPT' A
#
# COMPACT_ATOMS: atom_id res chain seq x y z
N CYS A 1 -8.10 3.13 -18.31
CA CYS A 1 -7.16 3.82 -17.40
C CYS A 1 -5.78 3.35 -17.82
N GLY A 2 -5.15 4.11 -18.71
CA GLY A 2 -3.79 3.83 -19.17
C GLY A 2 -2.86 4.76 -18.42
N ASP A 3 -1.95 4.19 -17.63
CA ASP A 3 -0.79 4.90 -17.12
C ASP A 3 0.37 3.91 -17.00
N SER A 4 1.41 4.22 -17.78
CA SER A 4 2.69 3.55 -17.88
C SER A 4 3.57 3.94 -16.71
N MET A 5 3.88 3.00 -15.82
CA MET A 5 5.20 2.75 -15.22
C MET A 5 5.02 1.62 -14.20
N GLU A 6 5.51 0.43 -14.54
CA GLU A 6 5.47 -0.76 -13.69
C GLU A 6 6.51 -0.66 -12.58
N LYS A 7 6.26 0.17 -11.56
CA LYS A 7 6.90 0.01 -10.25
C LYS A 7 6.26 -1.23 -9.62
N SER A 8 7.06 -2.21 -9.19
CA SER A 8 6.56 -3.45 -8.59
C SER A 8 5.58 -3.10 -7.48
N ARG A 9 4.28 -3.38 -7.68
CA ARG A 9 3.23 -3.19 -6.67
C ARG A 9 3.26 -4.33 -5.65
N ASP A 10 4.46 -4.68 -5.25
CA ASP A 10 4.76 -5.66 -4.23
C ASP A 10 5.03 -4.92 -2.93
N CYS A 11 4.74 -5.59 -1.84
CA CYS A 11 4.89 -5.06 -0.53
C CYS A 11 6.37 -4.84 -0.26
N GLU A 12 6.76 -3.62 0.05
CA GLU A 12 8.18 -3.29 0.23
C GLU A 12 8.83 -4.08 1.39
N LEU A 13 8.02 -4.53 2.35
CA LEU A 13 8.47 -5.28 3.53
C LEU A 13 8.60 -6.79 3.32
N CYS A 14 7.81 -7.39 2.43
CA CYS A 14 7.77 -8.85 2.28
C CYS A 14 7.69 -9.35 0.84
N GLN A 15 7.73 -8.44 -0.14
CA GLN A 15 7.77 -8.70 -1.57
C GLN A 15 6.60 -9.56 -2.08
N VAL A 16 5.46 -9.54 -1.36
CA VAL A 16 4.19 -10.14 -1.79
C VAL A 16 3.29 -9.08 -2.39
N ARG A 17 2.29 -9.45 -3.20
CA ARG A 17 1.33 -8.50 -3.80
C ARG A 17 0.81 -7.47 -2.79
N ALA A 18 1.05 -6.19 -3.07
CA ALA A 18 0.52 -5.08 -2.27
C ALA A 18 -0.99 -4.92 -2.51
N ALA A 19 -1.69 -4.47 -1.48
CA ALA A 19 -3.12 -4.22 -1.50
C ALA A 19 -3.47 -2.80 -1.07
N VAL A 20 -2.53 -2.10 -0.43
CA VAL A 20 -2.71 -0.77 0.13
C VAL A 20 -1.51 0.08 -0.26
N TYR A 21 -1.78 1.34 -0.60
CA TYR A 21 -0.77 2.37 -0.77
C TYR A 21 -0.89 3.38 0.37
N CYS A 22 0.21 3.61 1.09
CA CYS A 22 0.29 4.67 2.08
C CYS A 22 0.84 5.93 1.41
N CYS A 23 0.04 7.00 1.34
CA CYS A 23 0.51 8.26 0.78
C CYS A 23 1.54 8.95 1.68
N ALA A 24 1.49 8.73 2.99
CA ALA A 24 2.39 9.38 3.95
C ALA A 24 3.81 8.79 3.90
N ASP A 25 3.91 7.48 3.69
CA ASP A 25 5.18 6.75 3.59
C ASP A 25 5.60 6.49 2.13
N GLU A 26 4.76 6.91 1.16
CA GLU A 26 4.91 6.63 -0.28
C GLU A 26 5.16 5.15 -0.60
N ALA A 27 4.58 4.27 0.22
CA ALA A 27 4.94 2.86 0.28
C ALA A 27 3.79 1.94 -0.09
N TYR A 28 4.12 0.85 -0.80
CA TYR A 28 3.19 -0.22 -1.14
C TYR A 28 3.24 -1.32 -0.08
N LEU A 29 2.08 -1.63 0.52
CA LEU A 29 1.98 -2.60 1.61
C LEU A 29 0.89 -3.64 1.34
N CYS A 30 1.13 -4.89 1.77
CA CYS A 30 0.06 -5.89 1.86
C CYS A 30 -0.72 -5.70 3.17
N TRP A 31 -1.93 -6.25 3.27
CA TRP A 31 -2.78 -6.13 4.47
C TRP A 31 -2.07 -6.50 5.78
N LYS A 32 -1.21 -7.52 5.73
CA LYS A 32 -0.48 -8.01 6.91
C LYS A 32 0.58 -7.03 7.37
N CYS A 33 1.28 -6.41 6.43
CA CYS A 33 2.30 -5.40 6.69
C CYS A 33 1.68 -4.05 7.03
N ASP A 34 0.60 -3.65 6.36
CA ASP A 34 -0.22 -2.49 6.69
C ASP A 34 -0.69 -2.54 8.14
N SER A 35 -1.25 -3.66 8.59
CA SER A 35 -1.70 -3.83 9.98
C SER A 35 -0.55 -3.76 10.98
N LYS A 36 0.66 -4.20 10.61
CA LYS A 36 1.84 -4.09 11.47
C LYS A 36 2.36 -2.66 11.56
N VAL A 37 2.42 -1.95 10.44
CA VAL A 37 2.92 -0.57 10.36
C VAL A 37 1.89 0.37 10.98
N HIS A 38 0.67 0.38 10.47
CA HIS A 38 -0.39 1.30 10.87
C HIS A 38 -1.16 0.85 12.13
N GLY A 39 -0.98 -0.40 12.57
CA GLY A 39 -1.52 -0.87 13.86
C GLY A 39 -0.55 -0.77 15.04
N ALA A 40 0.72 -0.44 14.81
CA ALA A 40 1.71 -0.33 15.88
C ALA A 40 1.50 0.88 16.80
N ASN A 41 1.01 2.00 16.27
CA ASN A 41 0.76 3.23 17.04
C ASN A 41 -0.43 4.01 16.48
N PHE A 42 -1.15 4.73 17.35
CA PHE A 42 -2.29 5.58 16.95
C PHE A 42 -1.91 6.72 15.99
N ILE A 43 -0.64 7.15 15.99
CA ILE A 43 -0.12 8.19 15.10
C ILE A 43 -0.11 7.70 13.65
N VAL A 44 0.48 6.52 13.40
CA VAL A 44 0.54 5.90 12.08
C VAL A 44 -0.83 5.37 11.63
N ALA A 45 -1.74 5.04 12.56
CA ALA A 45 -3.12 4.69 12.20
C ALA A 45 -3.88 5.80 11.46
N ARG A 46 -3.44 7.06 11.58
CA ARG A 46 -4.03 8.23 10.90
C ARG A 46 -3.47 8.47 9.50
N HIS A 47 -2.47 7.70 9.05
CA HIS A 47 -1.93 7.87 7.70
C HIS A 47 -3.03 7.60 6.66
N LEU A 48 -3.10 8.47 5.66
CA LEU A 48 -4.05 8.31 4.55
C LEU A 48 -3.62 7.09 3.72
N ARG A 49 -4.52 6.11 3.64
CA ARG A 49 -4.31 4.84 2.95
C ARG A 49 -5.31 4.70 1.81
N SER A 50 -4.81 4.46 0.61
CA SER A 50 -5.64 4.16 -0.55
C SER A 50 -5.60 2.66 -0.83
N ILE A 51 -6.77 2.05 -1.02
CA ILE A 51 -6.86 0.64 -1.40
C ILE A 51 -6.48 0.54 -2.87
N LEU A 52 -5.58 -0.39 -3.18
CA LEU A 52 -5.21 -0.69 -4.55
C LEU A 52 -6.29 -1.56 -5.19
N CYS A 53 -6.73 -1.19 -6.38
CA CYS A 53 -7.64 -2.01 -7.16
C CYS A 53 -6.98 -3.36 -7.47
N GLY A 54 -7.61 -4.49 -7.10
CA GLY A 54 -7.05 -5.82 -7.35
C GLY A 54 -6.89 -6.21 -8.83
N ARG A 55 -7.35 -5.36 -9.76
CA ARG A 55 -7.27 -5.57 -11.21
C ARG A 55 -6.16 -4.73 -11.86
N CYS A 56 -6.06 -3.46 -11.50
CA CYS A 56 -5.10 -2.53 -12.09
C CYS A 56 -4.04 -2.03 -11.09
N HIS A 57 -4.09 -2.48 -9.83
CA HIS A 57 -3.26 -2.05 -8.70
C HIS A 57 -3.06 -0.53 -8.63
N SER A 58 -4.10 0.23 -9.01
CA SER A 58 -4.16 1.68 -8.86
C SER A 58 -4.85 2.04 -7.54
N PRO A 59 -4.37 3.06 -6.80
CA PRO A 59 -5.08 3.57 -5.64
C PRO A 59 -6.46 4.09 -6.08
N THR A 60 -7.51 3.64 -5.39
CA THR A 60 -8.89 4.11 -5.54
C THR A 60 -9.13 5.36 -4.69
#